data_AF-A0A9E5J1A5-F1
#
_entry.id   AF-A0A9E5J1A5-F1
#
_cell.length_a   1.000
_cell.length_b   1.000
_cell.length_c   1.000
_cell.angle_alpha   90.00
_cell.angle_beta   90.00
_cell.angle_gamma   90.00
#
_symmetry.space_group_name_H-M   'P 1'
#
loop_
_entity.id
_entity.type
_entity.pdbx_description
1 polymer ?
#
loop_
_entity_poly.entity_id
_entity_poly.type
_entity_poly.pdbx_seq_one_letter_code
_entity_poly.pdbx_strand_id
1 'polypeptide(L)' 'MSRDYKSEYENYHSKPEQKKDRAGRNGARRMLKKKYGNSLLGKDVDHKDRNPRNNSMSNLRLQSKSANRSRNQ' A
#
# COMPACT_ATOMS: atom_id res chain seq x y z
N MET A 1 20.66 -11.30 15.65
CA MET A 1 19.36 -10.77 16.13
C MET A 1 18.25 -11.48 15.39
N SER A 2 17.57 -12.42 16.04
CA SER A 2 16.32 -12.99 15.51
C SER A 2 15.24 -11.90 15.54
N ARG A 3 14.52 -11.73 14.43
CA ARG A 3 13.34 -10.86 14.41
C ARG A 3 12.26 -11.53 15.23
N ASP A 4 11.80 -10.87 16.28
CA ASP A 4 10.70 -11.37 17.09
C ASP A 4 9.37 -11.05 16.40
N TYR A 5 8.96 -11.94 15.51
CA TYR A 5 7.74 -11.81 14.72
C TYR A 5 6.47 -11.71 15.58
N LYS A 6 6.50 -12.22 16.81
CA LYS A 6 5.33 -12.23 17.71
C LYS A 6 5.08 -10.83 18.28
N SER A 7 6.13 -10.19 18.79
CA SER A 7 6.04 -8.81 19.28
C SER A 7 5.81 -7.80 18.14
N GLU A 8 6.36 -8.00 16.94
CA GLU A 8 6.06 -7.16 15.77
C GLU A 8 4.59 -7.26 15.35
N TYR A 9 4.03 -8.48 15.37
CA TYR A 9 2.63 -8.70 15.05
C TYR A 9 1.70 -8.04 16.08
N GLU A 10 1.97 -8.23 17.36
CA GLU A 10 1.19 -7.63 18.46
C GLU A 10 1.28 -6.10 18.45
N ASN A 11 2.44 -5.53 18.18
CA ASN A 11 2.64 -4.07 18.24
C ASN A 11 2.23 -3.33 16.96
N TYR A 12 2.21 -4.00 15.80
CA TYR A 12 1.97 -3.34 14.52
C TYR A 12 0.83 -3.99 13.73
N HIS A 13 0.84 -5.30 13.51
CA HIS A 13 -0.15 -5.95 12.63
C HIS A 13 -1.51 -6.25 13.27
N SER A 14 -1.58 -6.31 14.59
CA SER A 14 -2.82 -6.54 15.34
C SER A 14 -3.72 -5.29 15.39
N LYS A 15 -3.11 -4.09 15.26
CA LYS A 15 -3.77 -2.80 15.46
C LYS A 15 -4.92 -2.61 14.44
N PRO A 16 -6.14 -2.27 14.89
CA PRO A 16 -7.28 -2.02 14.00
C PRO A 16 -6.99 -0.97 12.92
N GLU A 17 -6.18 0.03 13.24
CA GLU A 17 -5.69 1.05 12.30
C GLU A 17 -4.90 0.45 11.14
N GLN A 18 -3.90 -0.38 11.41
CA GLN A 18 -3.08 -1.02 10.39
C GLN A 18 -3.89 -1.99 9.52
N LYS A 19 -4.94 -2.62 10.09
CA LYS A 19 -5.91 -3.41 9.32
C LYS A 19 -6.73 -2.53 8.37
N LYS A 20 -7.23 -1.39 8.84
CA LYS A 20 -7.96 -0.42 7.99
C LYS A 20 -7.07 0.14 6.87
N ASP A 21 -5.82 0.46 7.18
CA ASP A 21 -4.86 0.98 6.19
C ASP A 21 -4.50 -0.08 5.15
N ARG A 22 -4.31 -1.34 5.57
CA ARG A 22 -4.12 -2.47 4.66
C ARG A 22 -5.33 -2.68 3.76
N ALA A 23 -6.54 -2.60 4.30
CA ALA A 23 -7.77 -2.69 3.51
C ALA A 23 -7.87 -1.54 2.48
N GLY A 24 -7.52 -0.32 2.88
CA GLY A 24 -7.43 0.85 2.00
C GLY A 24 -6.48 0.62 0.82
N ARG A 25 -5.22 0.23 1.09
CA ARG A 25 -4.23 -0.08 0.04
C ARG A 25 -4.69 -1.21 -0.88
N ASN A 26 -5.29 -2.26 -0.34
CA ASN A 26 -5.81 -3.38 -1.13
C ASN A 26 -6.95 -2.93 -2.06
N GLY A 27 -7.84 -2.06 -1.57
CA GLY A 27 -8.90 -1.45 -2.37
C GLY A 27 -8.34 -0.63 -3.54
N ALA A 28 -7.37 0.25 -3.29
CA ALA A 28 -6.67 1.00 -4.34
C ALA A 28 -6.04 0.08 -5.39
N ARG A 29 -5.35 -0.98 -4.96
CA ARG A 29 -4.74 -1.96 -5.86
C ARG A 29 -5.77 -2.69 -6.70
N ARG A 30 -6.91 -3.07 -6.13
CA ARG A 30 -8.00 -3.73 -6.87
C ARG A 30 -8.60 -2.80 -7.92
N MET A 31 -8.83 -1.52 -7.60
CA MET A 31 -9.36 -0.55 -8.55
C MET A 31 -8.41 -0.30 -9.72
N LEU A 32 -7.13 -0.09 -9.44
CA LEU A 32 -6.13 0.08 -10.50
C LEU A 32 -5.91 -1.20 -11.29
N LYS A 33 -5.98 -2.39 -10.68
CA LYS A 33 -5.93 -3.66 -11.40
C LYS A 33 -7.10 -3.79 -12.37
N LYS A 34 -8.31 -3.37 -11.98
CA LYS A 34 -9.48 -3.37 -12.86
C LYS A 34 -9.33 -2.40 -14.04
N LYS A 35 -8.71 -1.23 -13.81
CA LYS A 35 -8.53 -0.19 -14.84
C LYS A 35 -7.36 -0.47 -15.80
N TYR A 36 -6.23 -0.94 -15.27
CA TYR A 36 -4.96 -1.05 -16.01
C TYR A 36 -4.56 -2.49 -16.32
N GLY A 37 -5.23 -3.50 -15.74
CA GLY A 37 -4.96 -4.91 -16.01
C GLY A 37 -3.48 -5.27 -15.85
N ASN A 38 -2.88 -5.79 -16.92
CA ASN A 38 -1.48 -6.23 -16.96
C ASN A 38 -0.47 -5.08 -16.85
N SER A 39 -0.86 -3.82 -17.13
CA SER A 39 0.04 -2.67 -16.96
C SER A 39 0.37 -2.38 -15.49
N LEU A 40 -0.31 -3.04 -14.55
CA LEU A 40 0.01 -3.05 -13.12
C LEU A 40 1.17 -4.01 -12.77
N LEU A 41 1.49 -4.97 -13.64
CA LEU A 41 2.57 -5.94 -13.40
C LEU A 41 3.91 -5.21 -13.33
N GLY A 42 4.67 -5.46 -12.28
CA GLY A 42 5.95 -4.79 -12.05
C GLY A 42 5.85 -3.36 -11.48
N LYS A 43 4.65 -2.80 -11.32
CA LYS A 43 4.42 -1.47 -10.75
C LYS A 43 3.74 -1.53 -9.38
N ASP A 44 4.00 -0.52 -8.56
CA ASP A 44 3.33 -0.31 -7.28
C ASP A 44 2.30 0.81 -7.38
N VAL A 45 1.28 0.71 -6.54
CA VAL A 45 0.25 1.74 -6.37
C VAL A 45 0.74 2.71 -5.31
N ASP A 46 0.74 3.98 -5.68
CA ASP A 46 1.08 5.09 -4.80
C ASP A 46 -0.13 5.98 -4.52
N HIS A 47 -0.21 6.43 -3.28
CA HIS A 47 -1.12 7.47 -2.81
C HIS A 47 -0.34 8.79 -2.75
N LYS A 48 -0.70 9.76 -3.60
CA LYS A 48 0.04 11.04 -3.69
C LYS A 48 0.08 11.78 -2.35
N ASP A 49 -1.02 11.72 -1.60
CA ASP A 49 -1.17 12.33 -0.27
C ASP A 49 -0.60 11.49 0.89
N ARG A 50 0.03 10.34 0.60
CA ARG A 50 0.54 9.36 1.58
C ARG A 50 -0.54 8.81 2.54
N ASN A 51 -1.82 9.04 2.25
CA ASN A 51 -2.92 8.52 3.05
C ASN A 51 -3.46 7.21 2.43
N PRO A 52 -3.20 6.04 3.05
CA PRO A 52 -3.64 4.75 2.51
C PRO A 52 -5.16 4.58 2.46
N ARG A 53 -5.92 5.47 3.09
CA ARG A 53 -7.39 5.46 3.11
C ARG A 53 -8.00 6.33 1.99
N ASN A 54 -7.25 7.23 1.38
CA ASN A 54 -7.75 8.08 0.29
C ASN A 54 -7.60 7.37 -1.06
N ASN A 55 -8.60 6.56 -1.40
CA ASN A 55 -8.59 5.76 -2.62
C ASN A 55 -9.17 6.48 -3.86
N SER A 56 -9.26 7.80 -3.83
CA SER A 56 -9.74 8.59 -4.97
C SER A 56 -8.84 8.39 -6.19
N MET A 57 -9.42 8.16 -7.38
CA MET A 57 -8.64 7.87 -8.60
C MET A 57 -7.66 8.98 -8.99
N SER A 58 -7.96 10.24 -8.62
CA SER A 58 -7.06 11.39 -8.80
C SER A 58 -5.84 11.36 -7.87
N ASN A 59 -5.97 10.71 -6.71
CA ASN A 59 -4.93 10.54 -5.70
C ASN A 59 -4.04 9.31 -5.96
N LEU A 60 -4.57 8.30 -6.65
CA LEU A 60 -3.84 7.08 -6.97
C LEU A 60 -2.99 7.24 -8.23
N ARG A 61 -1.74 6.75 -8.19
CA ARG A 61 -0.88 6.65 -9.39
C ARG A 61 -0.08 5.35 -9.41
N LEU A 62 0.32 4.93 -10.60
CA LEU A 62 1.24 3.81 -10.79
C LEU A 62 2.66 4.32 -10.85
N GLN A 63 3.53 3.75 -10.03
CA GLN A 63 4.96 4.03 -10.03
C GLN A 63 5.78 2.76 -10.13
N SER A 64 7.05 2.89 -10.52
CA SER A 64 8.00 1.79 -10.38
C SER A 64 8.19 1.46 -8.90
N LYS A 65 8.47 0.18 -8.61
CA LYS A 65 8.72 -0.29 -7.24
C LYS A 65 9.83 0.50 -6.56
N SER A 66 10.91 0.80 -7.29
CA SER A 66 12.06 1.56 -6.78
C SER A 66 11.65 2.97 -6.34
N ALA A 67 10.94 3.70 -7.20
CA ALA A 67 10.52 5.08 -6.91
C ALA A 67 9.47 5.16 -5.78
N ASN A 68 8.60 4.15 -5.66
CA ASN A 68 7.64 4.12 -4.56
C ASN A 68 8.33 3.82 -3.23
N ARG A 69 9.23 2.83 -3.20
CA ARG A 69 9.92 2.41 -1.98
C ARG A 69 10.95 3.43 -1.50
N SER A 70 11.57 4.18 -2.40
CA SER A 70 12.51 5.25 -2.03
C SER A 70 11.82 6.49 -1.44
N ARG A 71 10.51 6.64 -1.64
CA ARG A 71 9.72 7.72 -1.03
C ARG A 71 9.30 7.46 0.42
N ASN A 72 9.59 6.27 0.96
CA ASN A 72 9.47 6.01 2.38
C ASN A 72 10.68 6.66 3.09
N GLN A 73 10.57 7.96 3.33
CA GLN A 73 11.37 8.69 4.32
C GLN A 73 10.48 8.96 5.53
#